data_AF-A0A9X3S8D6-F1
#
_entry.id   AF-A0A9X3S8D6-F1
#
_cell.length_a   1.000
_cell.length_b   1.000
_cell.length_c   1.000
_cell.angle_alpha   90.00
_cell.angle_beta   90.00
_cell.angle_gamma   90.00
#
_symmetry.space_group_name_H-M   'P 1'
#
loop_
_entity.id
_entity.type
_entity.pdbx_description
1 polymer ?
#
loop_
_entity_poly.entity_id
_entity_poly.type
_entity_poly.pdbx_seq_one_letter_code
_entity_poly.pdbx_strand_id
1 'polypeptide(L)'
;MSDDAATGASEASSGGGNGEPQLEEVPRQTKSLTIGAVCKGLQQEFPDISISKIRYLEDQKLLTPRRTPGGYRLYSAADVSRLRTILRLQRDEFLPLAVIRQELAAGRSFDDPPAAAAAGAGGTAGGAAAKPADGARPGAALRRLTLSVRDRGAAYSLDDVVEQTGAEPRLVQELEDFGIVKGEVREGKRYYDETEREIVRAVSELSRYGVAGRNLRVFKSSAEREAALLQQILAPALRSRNPERRKEAVEALENLAAVASHLKHLLLVRDLRKIAK
;
A
#
# COMPACT_ATOMS: atom_id res chain seq x y z
N MET A 1 -39.32 -61.36 60.70
CA MET A 1 -39.15 -60.43 61.82
C MET A 1 -38.24 -59.34 61.33
N SER A 2 -38.79 -58.12 61.36
CA SER A 2 -38.22 -56.84 60.97
C SER A 2 -36.85 -56.59 61.60
N ASP A 3 -35.96 -55.86 60.91
CA ASP A 3 -35.70 -54.48 61.30
C ASP A 3 -34.88 -53.72 60.23
N ASP A 4 -35.11 -52.42 60.27
CA ASP A 4 -34.71 -51.35 59.35
C ASP A 4 -33.39 -50.73 59.83
N ALA A 5 -32.49 -50.32 58.92
CA ALA A 5 -31.63 -49.15 59.12
C ALA A 5 -30.84 -48.80 57.85
N ALA A 6 -31.06 -47.58 57.39
CA ALA A 6 -30.55 -46.95 56.19
C ALA A 6 -29.08 -46.47 56.24
N THR A 7 -28.55 -46.21 55.03
CA THR A 7 -27.85 -44.96 54.60
C THR A 7 -26.45 -45.19 54.01
N GLY A 8 -26.24 -44.74 52.76
CA GLY A 8 -24.88 -44.42 52.29
C GLY A 8 -24.57 -44.52 50.79
N ALA A 9 -25.32 -43.79 49.96
CA ALA A 9 -24.87 -43.06 48.75
C ALA A 9 -24.01 -43.71 47.63
N SER A 10 -24.54 -43.49 46.41
CA SER A 10 -23.88 -43.19 45.13
C SER A 10 -23.73 -44.31 44.10
N GLU A 11 -24.79 -44.39 43.30
CA GLU A 11 -24.85 -44.61 41.84
C GLU A 11 -23.65 -43.96 41.11
N ALA A 12 -23.20 -44.35 39.92
CA ALA A 12 -23.85 -45.01 38.78
C ALA A 12 -22.76 -45.70 37.94
N SER A 13 -22.98 -46.94 37.52
CA SER A 13 -23.59 -47.35 36.25
C SER A 13 -22.64 -47.32 35.05
N SER A 14 -22.21 -48.53 34.74
CA SER A 14 -21.64 -49.02 33.50
C SER A 14 -22.53 -48.74 32.28
N GLY A 15 -21.89 -48.37 31.18
CA GLY A 15 -21.91 -49.14 29.93
C GLY A 15 -23.16 -49.11 29.06
N GLY A 16 -22.96 -48.67 27.80
CA GLY A 16 -23.73 -49.17 26.66
C GLY A 16 -23.88 -48.14 25.55
N GLY A 17 -23.39 -48.47 24.34
CA GLY A 17 -23.84 -47.82 23.11
C GLY A 17 -22.75 -47.65 22.07
N ASN A 18 -22.60 -48.65 21.22
CA ASN A 18 -21.79 -48.60 20.00
C ASN A 18 -22.63 -48.02 18.84
N GLY A 19 -22.05 -47.12 18.03
CA GLY A 19 -22.39 -47.00 16.61
C GLY A 19 -23.14 -45.75 16.15
N GLU A 20 -22.40 -44.72 15.73
CA GLU A 20 -22.59 -43.95 14.48
C GLU A 20 -21.34 -43.07 14.24
N PRO A 21 -20.68 -43.11 13.07
CA PRO A 21 -19.48 -42.30 12.82
C PRO A 21 -19.93 -40.90 12.41
N GLN A 22 -19.96 -39.97 13.36
CA GLN A 22 -19.93 -38.56 13.02
C GLN A 22 -18.56 -38.29 12.38
N LEU A 23 -18.59 -37.79 11.15
CA LEU A 23 -17.45 -37.30 10.40
C LEU A 23 -16.80 -36.15 11.21
N GLU A 24 -15.96 -36.48 12.17
CA GLU A 24 -15.04 -35.52 12.78
C GLU A 24 -14.02 -35.15 11.70
N GLU A 25 -14.20 -33.97 11.11
CA GLU A 25 -13.18 -33.29 10.35
C GLU A 25 -11.92 -33.17 11.21
N VAL A 26 -10.97 -34.07 10.99
CA VAL A 26 -9.66 -34.07 11.63
C VAL A 26 -9.00 -32.70 11.34
N PRO A 27 -8.69 -31.87 12.36
CA PRO A 27 -8.06 -30.60 12.12
C PRO A 27 -6.64 -30.87 11.63
N ARG A 28 -6.40 -30.61 10.33
CA ARG A 28 -5.05 -30.66 9.75
C ARG A 28 -4.14 -29.80 10.62
N GLN A 29 -3.15 -30.41 11.27
CA GLN A 29 -2.16 -29.69 12.06
C GLN A 29 -1.36 -28.75 11.15
N THR A 30 -1.84 -27.52 11.00
CA THR A 30 -1.20 -26.50 10.17
C THR A 30 0.09 -26.07 10.87
N LYS A 31 1.25 -26.52 10.35
CA LYS A 31 2.58 -26.14 10.84
C LYS A 31 2.66 -24.61 10.96
N SER A 32 2.85 -24.14 12.19
CA SER A 32 3.01 -22.72 12.50
C SER A 32 4.49 -22.32 12.41
N LEU A 33 4.79 -21.16 11.82
CA LEU A 33 6.14 -20.70 11.52
C LEU A 33 6.50 -19.47 12.36
N THR A 34 7.78 -19.34 12.74
CA THR A 34 8.30 -18.13 13.40
C THR A 34 8.57 -17.02 12.38
N ILE A 35 8.62 -15.76 12.82
CA ILE A 35 8.86 -14.62 11.92
C ILE A 35 10.16 -14.73 11.10
N GLY A 36 11.21 -15.31 11.69
CA GLY A 36 12.48 -15.55 11.00
C GLY A 36 12.36 -16.62 9.92
N ALA A 37 11.63 -17.71 10.19
CA ALA A 37 11.36 -18.75 9.21
C ALA A 37 10.50 -18.23 8.04
N VAL A 38 9.49 -17.40 8.33
CA VAL A 38 8.66 -16.74 7.31
C VAL A 38 9.48 -15.79 6.45
N CYS A 39 10.32 -14.94 7.06
CA CYS A 39 11.18 -14.00 6.34
C CYS A 39 12.10 -14.75 5.37
N LYS A 40 12.79 -15.80 5.85
CA LYS A 40 13.68 -16.62 5.03
C LYS A 40 12.96 -17.32 3.87
N GLY A 41 11.73 -17.78 4.10
CA GLY A 41 10.91 -18.42 3.06
C GLY A 41 10.41 -17.45 1.99
N LEU A 42 10.10 -16.19 2.36
CA LEU A 42 9.64 -15.16 1.42
C LEU A 42 10.79 -14.46 0.69
N GLN A 43 12.01 -14.48 1.24
CA GLN A 43 13.17 -13.80 0.67
C GLN A 43 13.53 -14.30 -0.74
N GLN A 44 13.21 -15.56 -1.08
CA GLN A 44 13.43 -16.12 -2.41
C GLN A 44 12.59 -15.43 -3.49
N GLU A 45 11.38 -14.99 -3.17
CA GLU A 45 10.43 -14.34 -4.10
C GLU A 45 10.42 -12.81 -3.94
N PHE A 46 10.76 -12.31 -2.76
CA PHE A 46 10.77 -10.90 -2.39
C PHE A 46 12.10 -10.55 -1.70
N PRO A 47 13.16 -10.18 -2.44
CA PRO A 47 14.51 -9.98 -1.88
C PRO A 47 14.56 -8.86 -0.83
N ASP A 48 13.68 -7.87 -0.94
CA ASP A 48 13.60 -6.71 -0.03
C ASP A 48 12.79 -6.99 1.26
N ILE A 49 12.29 -8.22 1.45
CA ILE A 49 11.55 -8.57 2.67
C ILE A 49 12.50 -8.61 3.87
N SER A 50 12.05 -8.03 4.98
CA SER A 50 12.77 -8.08 6.25
C SER A 50 11.81 -8.38 7.40
N ILE A 51 12.37 -8.83 8.53
CA ILE A 51 11.60 -9.03 9.77
C ILE A 51 10.88 -7.72 10.17
N SER A 52 11.54 -6.58 10.02
CA SER A 52 10.97 -5.26 10.28
C SER A 52 9.77 -4.97 9.37
N LYS A 53 9.85 -5.33 8.08
CA LYS A 53 8.74 -5.17 7.13
C LYS A 53 7.53 -6.06 7.49
N ILE A 54 7.77 -7.31 7.91
CA ILE A 54 6.70 -8.22 8.33
C ILE A 54 6.00 -7.71 9.61
N ARG A 55 6.78 -7.20 10.58
CA ARG A 55 6.23 -6.57 11.79
C ARG A 55 5.41 -5.32 11.46
N TYR A 56 5.91 -4.49 10.56
CA TYR A 56 5.18 -3.31 10.11
C TYR A 56 3.84 -3.68 9.47
N LEU A 57 3.77 -4.72 8.63
CA LEU A 57 2.49 -5.18 8.04
C LEU A 57 1.51 -5.74 9.11
N GLU A 58 2.02 -6.39 10.15
CA GLU A 58 1.22 -6.79 11.32
C GLU A 58 0.69 -5.57 12.09
N ASP A 59 1.54 -4.57 12.37
CA ASP A 59 1.16 -3.35 13.09
C ASP A 59 0.09 -2.57 12.32
N GLN A 60 0.19 -2.58 10.99
CA GLN A 60 -0.82 -2.06 10.08
C GLN A 60 -2.07 -2.95 9.97
N LYS A 61 -2.26 -3.94 10.86
CA LYS A 61 -3.45 -4.81 10.96
C LYS A 61 -3.80 -5.59 9.69
N LEU A 62 -2.82 -5.84 8.82
CA LEU A 62 -3.03 -6.66 7.62
C LEU A 62 -2.88 -8.16 7.90
N LEU A 63 -2.29 -8.49 9.05
CA LEU A 63 -2.07 -9.84 9.54
C LEU A 63 -2.43 -9.89 11.02
N THR A 64 -2.88 -11.07 11.47
CA THR A 64 -3.20 -11.32 12.88
C THR A 64 -2.57 -12.64 13.34
N PRO A 65 -1.22 -12.74 13.35
CA PRO A 65 -0.54 -13.97 13.74
C PRO A 65 -0.83 -14.31 15.20
N ARG A 66 -0.96 -15.61 15.49
CA ARG A 66 -1.18 -16.08 16.86
C ARG A 66 0.06 -15.81 17.71
N ARG A 67 -0.14 -15.54 19.00
CA ARG A 67 0.94 -15.43 19.98
C ARG A 67 0.94 -16.61 20.92
N THR A 68 2.13 -17.10 21.25
CA THR A 68 2.27 -18.07 22.33
C THR A 68 2.08 -17.40 23.69
N PRO A 69 1.78 -18.15 24.76
CA PRO A 69 1.79 -17.62 26.13
C PRO A 69 3.12 -16.94 26.51
N GLY A 70 4.22 -17.34 25.87
CA GLY A 70 5.55 -16.73 26.01
C GLY A 70 5.81 -15.51 25.11
N GLY A 71 4.81 -14.99 24.39
CA GLY A 71 4.91 -13.72 23.65
C GLY A 71 5.49 -13.81 22.23
N TYR A 72 5.86 -14.99 21.75
CA TYR A 72 6.39 -15.18 20.39
C TYR A 72 5.27 -15.21 19.33
N ARG A 73 5.55 -14.69 18.14
CA ARG A 73 4.61 -14.68 17.00
C ARG A 73 4.72 -15.98 16.20
N LEU A 74 3.57 -16.59 15.96
CA LEU A 74 3.38 -17.78 15.15
C LEU A 74 2.49 -17.43 13.95
N TYR A 75 3.05 -17.60 12.76
CA TYR A 75 2.38 -17.38 11.48
C TYR A 75 1.85 -18.71 10.97
N SER A 76 0.57 -18.76 10.64
CA SER A 76 -0.05 -19.91 9.98
C SER A 76 0.30 -19.94 8.49
N ALA A 77 0.02 -21.05 7.82
CA ALA A 77 0.14 -21.13 6.36
C ALA A 77 -0.72 -20.06 5.65
N ALA A 78 -1.92 -19.78 6.18
CA ALA A 78 -2.80 -18.74 5.66
C ALA A 78 -2.18 -17.33 5.79
N ASP A 79 -1.47 -17.05 6.90
CA ASP A 79 -0.77 -15.77 7.06
C ASP A 79 0.36 -15.60 6.04
N VAL A 80 1.04 -16.69 5.68
CA VAL A 80 2.11 -16.67 4.66
C VAL A 80 1.52 -16.43 3.26
N SER A 81 0.42 -17.10 2.91
CA SER A 81 -0.29 -16.84 1.64
C SER A 81 -0.83 -15.41 1.57
N ARG A 82 -1.35 -14.89 2.68
CA ARG A 82 -1.78 -13.50 2.80
C ARG A 82 -0.61 -12.53 2.65
N LEU A 83 0.54 -12.82 3.24
CA LEU A 83 1.78 -12.05 3.07
C LEU A 83 2.22 -12.01 1.60
N ARG A 84 2.22 -13.15 0.89
CA ARG A 84 2.55 -13.15 -0.55
C ARG A 84 1.58 -12.28 -1.35
N THR A 85 0.30 -12.38 -1.07
CA THR A 85 -0.73 -11.57 -1.72
C THR A 85 -0.48 -10.08 -1.47
N ILE A 86 -0.26 -9.67 -0.22
CA ILE A 86 0.08 -8.28 0.14
C ILE A 86 1.32 -7.83 -0.63
N LEU A 87 2.39 -8.63 -0.63
CA LEU A 87 3.65 -8.26 -1.25
C LEU A 87 3.55 -8.18 -2.78
N ARG A 88 2.76 -9.02 -3.43
CA ARG A 88 2.47 -8.92 -4.87
C ARG A 88 1.61 -7.70 -5.19
N LEU A 89 0.57 -7.43 -4.40
CA LEU A 89 -0.24 -6.22 -4.56
C LEU A 89 0.60 -4.94 -4.38
N GLN A 90 1.63 -4.97 -3.54
CA GLN A 90 2.59 -3.87 -3.41
C GLN A 90 3.63 -3.82 -4.53
N ARG A 91 4.16 -4.98 -4.97
CA ARG A 91 5.26 -5.09 -5.93
C ARG A 91 4.82 -5.01 -7.39
N ASP A 92 3.61 -5.45 -7.70
CA ASP A 92 3.11 -5.64 -9.06
C ASP A 92 1.95 -4.66 -9.35
N GLU A 93 1.08 -4.38 -8.37
CA GLU A 93 -0.10 -3.49 -8.52
C GLU A 93 -0.01 -2.15 -7.75
N PHE A 94 1.02 -1.93 -6.92
CA PHE A 94 1.27 -0.72 -6.12
C PHE A 94 0.10 -0.25 -5.26
N LEU A 95 -0.66 -1.19 -4.72
CA LEU A 95 -1.80 -0.84 -3.90
C LEU A 95 -1.38 -0.27 -2.53
N PRO A 96 -2.01 0.83 -2.06
CA PRO A 96 -1.85 1.32 -0.70
C PRO A 96 -2.35 0.29 0.33
N LEU A 97 -1.76 0.26 1.53
CA LEU A 97 -2.10 -0.72 2.57
C LEU A 97 -3.58 -0.73 2.96
N ALA A 98 -4.24 0.45 2.92
CA ALA A 98 -5.68 0.56 3.18
C ALA A 98 -6.52 -0.15 2.11
N VAL A 99 -6.14 -0.01 0.83
CA VAL A 99 -6.79 -0.68 -0.29
C VAL A 99 -6.49 -2.17 -0.26
N ILE A 100 -5.25 -2.56 0.03
CA ILE A 100 -4.89 -3.98 0.23
C ILE A 100 -5.75 -4.61 1.32
N ARG A 101 -6.03 -3.90 2.42
CA ARG A 101 -6.92 -4.39 3.48
C ARG A 101 -8.33 -4.66 2.93
N GLN A 102 -8.85 -3.77 2.09
CA GLN A 102 -10.16 -3.92 1.46
C GLN A 102 -10.18 -5.08 0.46
N GLU A 103 -9.16 -5.20 -0.39
CA GLU A 103 -9.03 -6.31 -1.35
C GLU A 103 -8.91 -7.67 -0.65
N LEU A 104 -8.17 -7.73 0.45
CA LEU A 104 -8.06 -8.93 1.29
C LEU A 104 -9.35 -9.27 2.04
N ALA A 105 -10.17 -8.27 2.36
CA ALA A 105 -11.50 -8.47 2.95
C ALA A 105 -12.52 -8.94 1.90
N ALA A 106 -12.34 -8.52 0.65
CA ALA A 106 -13.12 -8.97 -0.51
C ALA A 106 -12.74 -10.38 -1.00
N GLY A 107 -11.82 -11.07 -0.32
CA GLY A 107 -11.45 -12.46 -0.62
C GLY A 107 -10.44 -12.63 -1.76
N ARG A 108 -9.77 -11.55 -2.19
CA ARG A 108 -8.75 -11.63 -3.24
C ARG A 108 -7.55 -12.45 -2.75
N SER A 109 -7.24 -13.51 -3.48
CA SER A 109 -6.09 -14.38 -3.24
C SER A 109 -5.38 -14.67 -4.57
N PHE A 110 -4.04 -14.74 -4.54
CA PHE A 110 -3.21 -15.05 -5.71
C PHE A 110 -2.66 -16.50 -5.69
N ASP A 111 -3.23 -17.37 -4.86
CA ASP A 111 -2.84 -18.78 -4.80
C ASP A 111 -3.62 -19.59 -5.84
N ASP A 112 -3.18 -19.49 -7.10
CA ASP A 112 -3.15 -20.64 -8.00
C ASP A 112 -1.67 -20.87 -8.39
N PRO A 113 -1.11 -22.08 -8.18
CA PRO A 113 0.30 -22.33 -8.49
C PRO A 113 0.52 -22.46 -10.00
N PRO A 114 1.55 -21.81 -10.60
CA PRO A 114 2.08 -22.27 -11.86
C PRO A 114 2.95 -23.50 -11.58
N ALA A 115 2.39 -24.68 -11.81
CA ALA A 115 3.20 -25.88 -12.00
C ALA A 115 4.03 -25.73 -13.28
N ALA A 116 5.30 -26.14 -13.18
CA ALA A 116 6.30 -26.29 -14.25
C ALA A 116 7.09 -25.04 -14.69
N ALA A 117 8.25 -24.85 -14.06
CA ALA A 117 9.53 -24.84 -14.78
C ALA A 117 10.67 -25.05 -13.78
N ALA A 118 11.16 -26.29 -13.73
CA ALA A 118 12.43 -26.63 -13.13
C ALA A 118 13.58 -26.22 -14.06
N ALA A 119 14.77 -26.14 -13.46
CA ALA A 119 16.12 -26.17 -14.05
C ALA A 119 16.78 -24.81 -14.37
N GLY A 120 17.93 -24.59 -13.72
CA GLY A 120 18.94 -23.61 -14.14
C GLY A 120 19.77 -23.03 -13.00
N ALA A 121 20.79 -23.78 -12.56
CA ALA A 121 21.74 -23.41 -11.51
C ALA A 121 22.93 -22.56 -12.02
N GLY A 122 23.60 -21.85 -11.09
CA GLY A 122 24.95 -21.24 -11.21
C GLY A 122 24.91 -19.70 -11.34
N GLY A 123 25.41 -18.88 -10.41
CA GLY A 123 26.84 -18.67 -10.05
C GLY A 123 27.51 -17.78 -11.13
N THR A 124 28.11 -16.60 -10.92
CA THR A 124 28.88 -16.02 -9.80
C THR A 124 29.09 -14.50 -10.03
N ALA A 125 29.34 -13.75 -8.94
CA ALA A 125 30.23 -12.59 -8.74
C ALA A 125 30.48 -11.54 -9.85
N GLY A 126 30.42 -10.25 -9.47
CA GLY A 126 31.12 -9.16 -10.18
C GLY A 126 30.46 -7.80 -10.07
N GLY A 127 31.18 -6.80 -9.54
CA GLY A 127 30.66 -5.48 -9.18
C GLY A 127 30.52 -4.45 -10.30
N ALA A 128 29.95 -3.32 -9.88
CA ALA A 128 30.15 -1.95 -10.37
C ALA A 128 29.99 -1.68 -11.88
N ALA A 129 28.82 -1.14 -12.25
CA ALA A 129 28.66 0.08 -13.07
C ALA A 129 27.16 0.26 -13.38
N ALA A 130 26.49 1.16 -12.67
CA ALA A 130 25.12 1.54 -12.99
C ALA A 130 25.12 2.48 -14.21
N LYS A 131 24.77 1.94 -15.39
CA LYS A 131 24.20 2.72 -16.50
C LYS A 131 22.68 2.78 -16.31
N PRO A 132 22.01 3.94 -16.39
CA PRO A 132 20.56 3.97 -16.41
C PRO A 132 20.09 3.58 -17.81
N ALA A 133 19.38 2.46 -17.90
CA ALA A 133 18.68 2.06 -19.12
C ALA A 133 17.31 2.73 -19.15
N ASP A 134 17.07 3.44 -20.25
CA ASP A 134 15.79 3.97 -20.68
C ASP A 134 14.65 2.95 -20.56
N GLY A 135 13.52 3.43 -20.06
CA GLY A 135 12.31 2.63 -19.93
C GLY A 135 11.40 3.11 -18.81
N ALA A 136 11.16 4.43 -18.73
CA ALA A 136 10.17 4.99 -17.81
C ALA A 136 8.78 4.47 -18.20
N ARG A 137 8.34 3.40 -17.52
CA ARG A 137 6.98 2.89 -17.63
C ARG A 137 6.02 3.95 -17.07
N PRO A 138 4.92 4.28 -17.75
CA PRO A 138 3.93 5.27 -17.28
C PRO A 138 3.26 4.90 -15.93
N GLY A 139 3.48 3.68 -15.42
CA GLY A 139 3.03 3.23 -14.09
C GLY A 139 3.99 3.53 -12.93
N ALA A 140 5.26 3.89 -13.19
CA ALA A 140 6.22 4.24 -12.12
C ALA A 140 5.89 5.60 -11.48
N ALA A 141 5.29 6.52 -12.25
CA ALA A 141 4.85 7.83 -11.77
C ALA A 141 3.69 7.73 -10.77
N LEU A 142 2.77 6.78 -10.97
CA LEU A 142 1.68 6.50 -10.01
C LEU A 142 2.18 5.95 -8.67
N ARG A 143 3.37 5.30 -8.63
CA ARG A 143 3.98 4.81 -7.38
C ARG A 143 4.51 5.92 -6.47
N ARG A 144 4.82 7.10 -7.02
CA ARG A 144 5.22 8.28 -6.23
C ARG A 144 4.04 9.07 -5.66
N LEU A 145 2.80 8.64 -5.92
CA LEU A 145 1.59 9.38 -5.57
C LEU A 145 1.13 9.19 -4.11
N THR A 146 1.88 8.49 -3.25
CA THR A 146 1.68 8.54 -1.79
C THR A 146 2.52 9.67 -1.21
N LEU A 147 2.09 10.90 -1.50
CA LEU A 147 2.56 12.12 -0.88
C LEU A 147 2.19 12.11 0.60
N SER A 148 3.17 12.21 1.49
CA SER A 148 2.93 12.68 2.85
C SER A 148 2.54 14.14 2.75
N VAL A 149 1.35 14.53 3.22
CA VAL A 149 0.88 15.94 3.17
C VAL A 149 1.83 16.87 3.93
N ARG A 150 2.70 16.31 4.78
CA ARG A 150 3.61 17.04 5.66
C ARG A 150 5.04 17.14 5.15
N ASP A 151 5.46 16.29 4.23
CA ASP A 151 6.86 16.25 3.79
C ASP A 151 7.02 16.97 2.46
N ARG A 152 7.66 18.14 2.49
CA ARG A 152 7.97 18.92 1.28
C ARG A 152 9.23 18.40 0.57
N GLY A 153 9.98 17.49 1.18
CA GLY A 153 11.20 16.95 0.60
C GLY A 153 12.32 17.99 0.47
N ALA A 154 13.26 17.72 -0.44
CA ALA A 154 14.38 18.60 -0.72
C ALA A 154 13.95 19.87 -1.48
N ALA A 155 14.73 20.93 -1.35
CA ALA A 155 14.54 22.18 -2.09
C ALA A 155 15.49 22.21 -3.30
N TYR A 156 14.96 22.48 -4.47
CA TYR A 156 15.65 22.45 -5.76
C TYR A 156 15.70 23.85 -6.36
N SER A 157 16.87 24.30 -6.82
CA SER A 157 16.93 25.55 -7.58
C SER A 157 16.27 25.39 -8.96
N LEU A 158 16.00 26.50 -9.65
CA LEU A 158 15.48 26.46 -11.02
C LEU A 158 16.39 25.64 -11.95
N ASP A 159 17.70 25.79 -11.82
CA ASP A 159 18.68 25.05 -12.60
C ASP A 159 18.62 23.54 -12.31
N ASP A 160 18.51 23.16 -11.04
CA ASP A 160 18.36 21.75 -10.63
C ASP A 160 17.07 21.14 -11.18
N VAL A 161 15.96 21.89 -11.17
CA VAL A 161 14.67 21.44 -11.70
C VAL A 161 14.78 21.20 -13.21
N VAL A 162 15.35 22.15 -13.96
CA VAL A 162 15.54 22.03 -15.41
C VAL A 162 16.43 20.82 -15.74
N GLU A 163 17.56 20.67 -15.04
CA GLU A 163 18.50 19.56 -15.25
C GLU A 163 17.84 18.19 -14.97
N GLN A 164 17.14 18.05 -13.84
CA GLN A 164 16.59 16.75 -13.42
C GLN A 164 15.30 16.35 -14.14
N THR A 165 14.52 17.33 -14.62
CA THR A 165 13.23 17.08 -15.29
C THR A 165 13.35 17.11 -16.81
N GLY A 166 14.43 17.69 -17.35
CA GLY A 166 14.60 17.91 -18.79
C GLY A 166 13.56 18.88 -19.37
N ALA A 167 12.93 19.72 -18.53
CA ALA A 167 11.98 20.73 -18.97
C ALA A 167 12.69 21.92 -19.62
N GLU A 168 12.08 22.55 -20.62
CA GLU A 168 12.58 23.84 -21.10
C GLU A 168 12.39 24.94 -20.03
N PRO A 169 13.36 25.85 -19.84
CA PRO A 169 13.22 26.96 -18.88
C PRO A 169 11.96 27.81 -19.10
N ARG A 170 11.54 27.98 -20.36
CA ARG A 170 10.30 28.69 -20.71
C ARG A 170 9.05 28.01 -20.17
N LEU A 171 9.02 26.67 -20.18
CA LEU A 171 7.91 25.90 -19.63
C LEU A 171 7.80 26.11 -18.11
N VAL A 172 8.92 26.13 -17.40
CA VAL A 172 8.93 26.40 -15.95
C VAL A 172 8.37 27.79 -15.67
N GLN A 173 8.75 28.80 -16.45
CA GLN A 173 8.20 30.15 -16.31
C GLN A 173 6.69 30.19 -16.58
N GLU A 174 6.21 29.53 -17.63
CA GLU A 174 4.77 29.44 -17.90
C GLU A 174 4.01 28.77 -16.75
N LEU A 175 4.58 27.72 -16.16
CA LEU A 175 3.98 27.04 -15.01
C LEU A 175 3.85 27.95 -13.79
N GLU A 176 4.81 28.86 -13.56
CA GLU A 176 4.71 29.90 -12.55
C GLU A 176 3.61 30.91 -12.87
N ASP A 177 3.56 31.40 -14.11
CA ASP A 177 2.59 32.41 -14.55
C ASP A 177 1.15 31.90 -14.45
N PHE A 178 0.93 30.61 -14.74
CA PHE A 178 -0.36 29.96 -14.56
C PHE A 178 -0.63 29.54 -13.09
N GLY A 179 0.33 29.74 -12.20
CA GLY A 179 0.26 29.42 -10.77
C GLY A 179 0.15 27.91 -10.50
N ILE A 180 0.69 27.09 -11.39
CA ILE A 180 0.74 25.63 -11.27
C ILE A 180 1.88 25.23 -10.33
N VAL A 181 3.02 25.92 -10.46
CA VAL A 181 4.09 25.94 -9.46
C VAL A 181 4.23 27.37 -8.94
N LYS A 182 4.78 27.53 -7.75
CA LYS A 182 5.00 28.84 -7.12
C LYS A 182 6.45 29.03 -6.72
N GLY A 183 7.10 27.97 -6.22
CA GLY A 183 8.39 28.06 -5.58
C GLY A 183 8.34 28.89 -4.30
N GLU A 184 9.39 28.77 -3.49
CA GLU A 184 9.69 29.62 -2.36
C GLU A 184 10.93 30.47 -2.66
N VAL A 185 10.83 31.77 -2.45
CA VAL A 185 11.99 32.67 -2.55
C VAL A 185 12.76 32.60 -1.24
N ARG A 186 13.99 32.09 -1.28
CA ARG A 186 14.94 32.06 -0.17
C ARG A 186 16.20 32.82 -0.58
N GLU A 187 16.57 33.83 0.21
CA GLU A 187 17.77 34.66 -0.05
C GLU A 187 17.83 35.24 -1.48
N GLY A 188 16.67 35.60 -2.05
CA GLY A 188 16.57 36.16 -3.40
C GLY A 188 16.62 35.15 -4.54
N LYS A 189 16.76 33.84 -4.24
CA LYS A 189 16.71 32.74 -5.22
C LYS A 189 15.43 31.94 -5.07
N ARG A 190 14.87 31.45 -6.17
CA ARG A 190 13.67 30.59 -6.16
C ARG A 190 14.08 29.13 -5.99
N TYR A 191 13.40 28.49 -5.05
CA TYR A 191 13.52 27.06 -4.79
C TYR A 191 12.17 26.38 -4.92
N TYR A 192 12.15 25.23 -5.55
CA TYR A 192 10.97 24.40 -5.72
C TYR A 192 11.09 23.19 -4.80
N ASP A 193 9.96 22.77 -4.23
CA ASP A 193 9.94 21.55 -3.43
C ASP A 193 9.87 20.29 -4.33
N GLU A 194 9.95 19.11 -3.72
CA GLU A 194 9.91 17.83 -4.45
C GLU A 194 8.60 17.65 -5.23
N THR A 195 7.49 18.17 -4.70
CA THR A 195 6.17 18.08 -5.35
C THR A 195 6.14 18.97 -6.60
N GLU A 196 6.61 20.20 -6.49
CA GLU A 196 6.70 21.14 -7.60
C GLU A 196 7.64 20.63 -8.70
N ARG A 197 8.77 20.03 -8.33
CA ARG A 197 9.70 19.38 -9.28
C ARG A 197 9.02 18.24 -10.05
N GLU A 198 8.26 17.38 -9.37
CA GLU A 198 7.53 16.30 -10.04
C GLU A 198 6.36 16.82 -10.91
N ILE A 199 5.72 17.94 -10.52
CA ILE A 199 4.75 18.63 -11.38
C ILE A 199 5.42 19.09 -12.67
N VAL A 200 6.59 19.73 -12.60
CA VAL A 200 7.35 20.16 -13.77
C VAL A 200 7.72 18.97 -14.66
N ARG A 201 8.17 17.85 -14.09
CA ARG A 201 8.45 16.60 -14.82
C ARG A 201 7.21 16.10 -15.57
N ALA A 202 6.07 15.98 -14.89
CA ALA A 202 4.84 15.49 -15.49
C ALA A 202 4.36 16.40 -16.63
N VAL A 203 4.46 17.72 -16.47
CA VAL A 203 4.07 18.65 -17.55
C VAL A 203 5.07 18.61 -18.71
N SER A 204 6.37 18.42 -18.44
CA SER A 204 7.38 18.24 -19.48
C SER A 204 7.10 17.02 -20.36
N GLU A 205 6.55 15.95 -19.79
CA GLU A 205 6.09 14.79 -20.57
C GLU A 205 4.82 15.10 -21.38
N LEU A 206 3.87 15.83 -20.80
CA LEU A 206 2.61 16.21 -21.46
C LEU A 206 2.82 17.24 -22.59
N SER A 207 3.80 18.13 -22.47
CA SER A 207 4.10 19.15 -23.48
C SER A 207 4.55 18.53 -24.81
N ARG A 208 5.17 17.34 -24.77
CA ARG A 208 5.53 16.55 -25.97
C ARG A 208 4.32 16.17 -26.82
N TYR A 209 3.13 16.13 -26.21
CA TYR A 209 1.86 15.83 -26.88
C TYR A 209 1.03 17.10 -27.15
N GLY A 210 1.63 18.29 -27.03
CA GLY A 210 0.97 19.57 -27.28
C GLY A 210 0.09 20.08 -26.13
N VAL A 211 0.19 19.48 -24.95
CA VAL A 211 -0.57 19.91 -23.76
C VAL A 211 0.19 21.02 -23.05
N ALA A 212 -0.21 22.28 -23.26
CA ALA A 212 0.38 23.45 -22.61
C ALA A 212 -0.66 24.49 -22.20
N GLY A 213 -0.23 25.48 -21.43
CA GLY A 213 -0.97 26.69 -21.07
C GLY A 213 -2.40 26.44 -20.55
N ARG A 214 -3.40 26.78 -21.36
CA ARG A 214 -4.83 26.72 -20.96
C ARG A 214 -5.27 25.33 -20.54
N ASN A 215 -4.74 24.27 -21.15
CA ASN A 215 -5.10 22.89 -20.80
C ASN A 215 -4.67 22.57 -19.37
N LEU A 216 -3.53 23.09 -18.93
CA LEU A 216 -3.02 22.90 -17.57
C LEU A 216 -3.92 23.55 -16.51
N ARG A 217 -4.61 24.65 -16.85
CA ARG A 217 -5.60 25.28 -15.95
C ARG A 217 -6.79 24.36 -15.66
N VAL A 218 -7.15 23.48 -16.59
CA VAL A 218 -8.20 22.47 -16.36
C VAL A 218 -7.75 21.46 -15.30
N PHE A 219 -6.50 20.99 -15.38
CA PHE A 219 -5.93 20.12 -14.36
C PHE A 219 -5.84 20.82 -12.99
N LYS A 220 -5.35 22.05 -12.95
CA LYS A 220 -5.29 22.88 -11.73
C LYS A 220 -6.65 23.05 -11.07
N SER A 221 -7.65 23.54 -11.82
CA SER A 221 -9.01 23.76 -11.29
C SER A 221 -9.68 22.46 -10.85
N SER A 222 -9.40 21.33 -11.53
CA SER A 222 -9.87 20.02 -11.08
C SER A 222 -9.26 19.63 -9.74
N ALA A 223 -7.95 19.81 -9.57
CA ALA A 223 -7.24 19.48 -8.33
C ALA A 223 -7.69 20.40 -7.16
N GLU A 224 -7.90 21.69 -7.42
CA GLU A 224 -8.41 22.65 -6.41
C GLU A 224 -9.82 22.27 -5.93
N ARG A 225 -10.72 21.87 -6.84
CA ARG A 225 -12.06 21.41 -6.46
C ARG A 225 -12.02 20.13 -5.64
N GLU A 226 -11.14 19.20 -5.99
CA GLU A 226 -10.94 17.95 -5.25
C GLU A 226 -10.41 18.22 -3.84
N ALA A 227 -9.38 19.06 -3.72
CA ALA A 227 -8.86 19.49 -2.42
C ALA A 227 -9.92 20.21 -1.58
N ALA A 228 -10.73 21.09 -2.19
CA ALA A 228 -11.81 21.79 -1.51
C ALA A 228 -12.90 20.84 -0.99
N LEU A 229 -13.26 19.80 -1.76
CA LEU A 229 -14.20 18.77 -1.34
C LEU A 229 -13.68 18.00 -0.12
N LEU A 230 -12.43 17.55 -0.17
CA LEU A 230 -11.79 16.84 0.95
C LEU A 230 -11.66 17.74 2.19
N GLN A 231 -11.28 19.00 1.99
CA GLN A 231 -11.22 19.99 3.05
C GLN A 231 -12.60 20.21 3.69
N GLN A 232 -13.67 20.30 2.91
CA GLN A 232 -15.03 20.48 3.44
C GLN A 232 -15.46 19.31 4.32
N ILE A 233 -15.15 18.08 3.91
CA ILE A 233 -15.48 16.85 4.67
C ILE A 233 -14.74 16.82 6.00
N LEU A 234 -13.45 17.18 6.01
CA LEU A 234 -12.58 17.04 7.18
C LEU A 234 -12.39 18.33 7.99
N ALA A 235 -12.92 19.47 7.53
CA ALA A 235 -12.76 20.78 8.17
C ALA A 235 -13.09 20.79 9.68
N PRO A 236 -14.17 20.15 10.17
CA PRO A 236 -14.47 20.12 11.60
C PRO A 236 -13.39 19.41 12.42
N ALA A 237 -12.86 18.29 11.90
CA ALA A 237 -11.86 17.48 12.57
C ALA A 237 -10.47 18.14 12.53
N LEU A 238 -10.11 18.76 11.39
CA LEU A 238 -8.86 19.50 11.22
C LEU A 238 -8.78 20.76 12.10
N ARG A 239 -9.91 21.42 12.38
CA ARG A 239 -9.98 22.61 13.26
C ARG A 239 -10.09 22.26 14.75
N SER A 240 -10.18 20.98 15.11
CA SER A 240 -10.30 20.56 16.51
C SER A 240 -9.09 21.01 17.32
N ARG A 241 -9.32 21.45 18.57
CA ARG A 241 -8.23 21.77 19.51
C ARG A 241 -7.51 20.51 20.02
N ASN A 242 -8.16 19.34 19.91
CA ASN A 242 -7.56 18.07 20.33
C ASN A 242 -6.47 17.63 19.31
N PRO A 243 -5.21 17.44 19.74
CA PRO A 243 -4.13 16.99 18.86
C PRO A 243 -4.36 15.60 18.24
N GLU A 244 -4.99 14.67 18.96
CA GLU A 244 -5.26 13.31 18.47
C GLU A 244 -6.28 13.35 17.34
N ARG A 245 -7.41 14.05 17.53
CA ARG A 245 -8.42 14.22 16.46
C ARG A 245 -7.86 14.91 15.23
N ARG A 246 -6.93 15.86 15.39
CA ARG A 246 -6.25 16.49 14.26
C ARG A 246 -5.34 15.51 13.54
N LYS A 247 -4.64 14.64 14.27
CA LYS A 247 -3.79 13.59 13.69
C LYS A 247 -4.65 12.60 12.88
N GLU A 248 -5.74 12.11 13.47
CA GLU A 248 -6.71 11.24 12.79
C GLU A 248 -7.31 11.92 11.54
N ALA A 249 -7.61 13.21 11.61
CA ALA A 249 -8.11 13.97 10.47
C ALA A 249 -7.10 14.08 9.32
N VAL A 250 -5.80 14.22 9.63
CA VAL A 250 -4.74 14.24 8.62
C VAL A 250 -4.56 12.85 8.00
N GLU A 251 -4.57 11.78 8.80
CA GLU A 251 -4.53 10.41 8.29
C GLU A 251 -5.77 10.11 7.42
N ALA A 252 -6.96 10.58 7.83
CA ALA A 252 -8.17 10.48 7.03
C ALA A 252 -8.08 11.27 5.72
N LEU A 253 -7.42 12.43 5.72
CA LEU A 253 -7.21 13.25 4.51
C LEU A 253 -6.37 12.49 3.48
N GLU A 254 -5.26 11.89 3.91
CA GLU A 254 -4.39 11.08 3.05
C GLU A 254 -5.14 9.87 2.47
N ASN A 255 -5.93 9.19 3.29
CA ASN A 255 -6.76 8.07 2.85
C ASN A 255 -7.82 8.49 1.82
N LEU A 256 -8.55 9.57 2.09
CA LEU A 256 -9.58 10.06 1.16
C LEU A 256 -8.97 10.54 -0.16
N ALA A 257 -7.80 11.20 -0.13
CA ALA A 257 -7.09 11.61 -1.33
C ALA A 257 -6.68 10.42 -2.20
N ALA A 258 -6.20 9.33 -1.58
CA ALA A 258 -5.86 8.10 -2.29
C ALA A 258 -7.10 7.46 -2.97
N VAL A 259 -8.22 7.38 -2.24
CA VAL A 259 -9.48 6.82 -2.78
C VAL A 259 -10.04 7.69 -3.91
N ALA A 260 -10.04 9.02 -3.75
CA ALA A 260 -10.49 9.96 -4.77
C ALA A 260 -9.64 9.88 -6.05
N SER A 261 -8.31 9.79 -5.90
CA SER A 261 -7.38 9.60 -7.01
C SER A 261 -7.65 8.29 -7.76
N HIS A 262 -7.91 7.20 -7.04
CA HIS A 262 -8.26 5.91 -7.64
C HIS A 262 -9.59 5.98 -8.42
N LEU A 263 -10.63 6.57 -7.82
CA LEU A 263 -11.92 6.78 -8.49
C LEU A 263 -11.74 7.59 -9.80
N LYS A 264 -10.97 8.67 -9.75
CA LYS A 264 -10.67 9.51 -10.93
C LYS A 264 -9.98 8.71 -12.03
N HIS A 265 -9.00 7.88 -11.67
CA HIS A 265 -8.33 7.00 -12.64
C HIS A 265 -9.31 6.03 -13.30
N LEU A 266 -10.20 5.39 -12.53
CA LEU A 266 -11.20 4.46 -13.06
C LEU A 266 -12.20 5.16 -14.00
N LEU A 267 -12.68 6.35 -13.63
CA LEU A 267 -13.57 7.15 -14.47
C LEU A 267 -12.89 7.54 -15.79
N LEU A 268 -11.62 7.98 -15.72
CA LEU A 268 -10.82 8.29 -16.90
C LEU A 268 -10.67 7.07 -17.81
N VAL A 269 -10.27 5.92 -17.27
CA VAL A 269 -10.12 4.67 -18.05
C VAL A 269 -11.44 4.26 -18.70
N ARG A 270 -12.57 4.35 -17.97
CA ARG A 270 -13.90 4.05 -18.50
C ARG A 270 -14.24 4.93 -19.70
N ASP A 271 -13.96 6.22 -19.63
CA ASP A 271 -14.32 7.17 -20.68
C ASP A 271 -13.34 7.10 -21.87
N LEU A 272 -12.04 6.86 -21.62
CA LEU A 272 -11.06 6.57 -22.69
C LEU A 272 -11.41 5.30 -23.48
N ARG A 273 -11.94 4.25 -22.84
CA ARG A 273 -12.43 3.05 -23.55
C ARG A 273 -13.59 3.34 -24.50
N LYS A 274 -14.34 4.42 -24.31
CA LYS A 274 -15.41 4.82 -25.25
C LYS A 274 -14.85 5.52 -26.48
N ILE A 275 -13.73 6.22 -26.32
CA ILE A 275 -13.07 6.97 -27.40
C ILE A 275 -12.20 6.05 -28.27
N ALA A 276 -11.61 5.02 -27.65
CA ALA A 276 -10.78 4.03 -28.35
C ALA A 276 -11.57 2.91 -29.07
N LYS A 277 -12.90 3.01 -29.11
CA LYS A 277 -13.81 2.14 -29.88
C LYS A 277 -14.29 2.89 -31.11
#